data_AF-A0A534KZ01-F1
#
_entry.id   AF-A0A534KZ01-F1
#
_cell.length_a   1.000
_cell.length_b   1.000
_cell.length_c   1.000
_cell.angle_alpha   90.00
_cell.angle_beta   90.00
_cell.angle_gamma   90.00
#
_symmetry.space_group_name_H-M   'P 1'
#
loop_
_entity.id
_entity.type
_entity.pdbx_description
1 polymer ?
#
loop_
_entity_poly.entity_id
_entity_poly.type
_entity_poly.pdbx_seq_one_letter_code
_entity_poly.pdbx_strand_id
1 'polypeptide(L)'
;MRGKKVIQTEVDPVVYAFVLRTAEAKGLTLKEAARQALSEWASREGDLSWDPLFDLSKTFSTGKRTDASKVDEVLYRRRKR
;
A
#
# COMPACT_ATOMS: atom_id res chain seq x y z
N MET A 1 6.73 14.45 -8.02
CA MET A 1 6.71 14.26 -6.56
C MET A 1 5.47 13.45 -6.19
N ARG A 2 5.58 12.31 -5.51
CA ARG A 2 4.39 11.59 -4.99
C ARG A 2 3.78 12.45 -3.87
N GLY A 3 2.50 12.82 -4.01
CA GLY A 3 1.80 13.61 -2.99
C GLY A 3 1.70 12.84 -1.66
N LYS A 4 1.75 13.55 -0.53
CA LYS A 4 1.50 12.96 0.79
C LYS A 4 0.04 12.48 0.84
N LYS A 5 -0.16 11.16 0.88
CA LYS A 5 -1.50 10.58 1.07
C LYS A 5 -1.84 10.61 2.56
N VAL A 6 -2.95 11.26 2.90
CA VAL A 6 -3.49 11.29 4.26
C VAL A 6 -4.56 10.21 4.35
N ILE A 7 -4.46 9.35 5.35
CA ILE A 7 -5.43 8.29 5.63
C ILE A 7 -6.04 8.61 6.99
N GLN A 8 -7.36 8.69 7.04
CA GLN A 8 -8.11 8.76 8.29
C GLN A 8 -8.45 7.34 8.69
N THR A 9 -8.18 7.01 9.94
CA THR A 9 -8.43 5.68 10.50
C THR A 9 -9.20 5.86 11.79
N GLU A 10 -10.32 5.17 11.91
CA GLU A 10 -11.02 5.04 13.18
C GLU A 10 -10.25 4.08 14.07
N VAL A 11 -9.98 4.50 15.30
CA VAL A 11 -9.24 3.72 16.28
C VAL A 11 -10.01 3.76 17.58
N ASP A 12 -10.10 2.60 18.25
CA ASP A 12 -10.70 2.51 19.57
C ASP A 12 -10.01 3.50 20.54
N PRO A 13 -10.76 4.24 21.38
CA PRO A 13 -10.18 5.23 22.28
C PRO A 13 -9.12 4.67 23.24
N VAL A 14 -9.26 3.43 23.69
CA VAL A 14 -8.30 2.76 24.59
C VAL A 14 -7.01 2.48 23.84
N VAL A 15 -7.11 1.98 22.60
CA VAL A 15 -5.96 1.73 21.74
C VAL A 15 -5.26 3.04 21.40
N TYR A 16 -6.01 4.10 21.08
CA TYR A 16 -5.46 5.42 20.82
C TYR A 16 -4.64 5.93 22.02
N ALA A 17 -5.20 5.86 23.23
CA ALA A 17 -4.53 6.32 24.44
C ALA A 17 -3.23 5.54 24.73
N PHE A 18 -3.25 4.22 24.49
CA PHE A 18 -2.06 3.38 24.63
C PHE A 18 -0.95 3.77 23.66
N VAL A 19 -1.29 3.97 22.38
CA VAL A 19 -0.31 4.36 21.35
C VAL A 19 0.24 5.76 21.64
N LEU A 20 -0.62 6.69 22.09
CA LEU A 20 -0.19 8.04 22.47
C LEU A 20 0.84 8.01 23.60
N ARG A 21 0.56 7.31 24.70
CA ARG A 21 1.52 7.14 25.82
C ARG A 21 2.83 6.51 25.37
N THR A 22 2.76 5.55 24.45
CA THR A 22 3.95 4.89 23.92
C THR A 22 4.79 5.84 23.06
N ALA A 23 4.15 6.70 22.26
CA ALA A 23 4.84 7.72 21.47
C ALA A 23 5.52 8.75 22.37
N GLU A 24 4.81 9.24 23.39
CA GLU A 24 5.35 10.19 24.39
C GLU A 24 6.54 9.60 25.14
N ALA A 25 6.45 8.35 25.59
CA ALA A 25 7.56 7.66 26.25
C ALA A 25 8.81 7.52 25.37
N LYS A 26 8.64 7.52 24.04
CA LYS A 26 9.73 7.48 23.06
C LYS A 26 10.19 8.88 22.62
N GLY A 27 9.58 9.95 23.12
CA GLY A 27 9.84 11.32 22.68
C GLY A 27 9.44 11.59 21.22
N LEU A 28 8.51 10.80 20.67
CA LEU A 28 8.04 10.89 19.29
C LEU A 28 6.64 11.49 19.24
N THR A 29 6.31 12.15 18.13
CA THR A 29 4.90 12.46 17.85
C THR A 29 4.13 11.18 17.52
N LEU A 30 2.82 11.19 17.76
CA LEU A 30 1.94 10.07 17.39
C LEU A 30 2.08 9.67 15.91
N LYS A 31 2.24 10.65 15.01
CA LYS A 31 2.40 10.41 13.57
C LYS A 31 3.73 9.73 13.24
N GLU A 32 4.81 10.11 13.89
CA GLU A 32 6.12 9.50 13.69
C GLU A 32 6.15 8.08 14.23
N ALA A 33 5.66 7.88 15.46
CA ALA A 33 5.56 6.56 16.07
C ALA A 33 4.70 5.61 15.23
N ALA A 34 3.53 6.07 14.77
CA ALA A 34 2.66 5.30 13.89
C ALA A 34 3.31 4.97 12.54
N ARG A 35 3.99 5.95 11.92
CA ARG A 35 4.70 5.73 10.66
C ARG A 35 5.82 4.70 10.82
N GLN A 36 6.58 4.79 11.90
CA GLN A 36 7.66 3.84 12.18
C GLN A 36 7.09 2.43 12.36
N ALA A 37 6.07 2.27 13.21
CA ALA A 37 5.43 0.98 13.46
C ALA A 37 4.85 0.36 12.19
N LEU A 38 4.17 1.15 11.35
CA LEU A 38 3.63 0.69 10.07
C LEU A 38 4.73 0.30 9.09
N SER A 39 5.84 1.04 9.05
CA SER A 39 6.98 0.73 8.18
C SER A 39 7.66 -0.58 8.62
N GLU A 40 7.85 -0.77 9.92
CA GLU A 40 8.41 -1.99 10.49
C GLU A 40 7.50 -3.20 10.24
N TRP A 41 6.18 -3.04 10.46
CA TRP A 41 5.20 -4.08 10.16
C TRP A 41 5.18 -4.42 8.67
N ALA A 42 5.10 -3.41 7.79
CA ALA A 42 5.11 -3.61 6.34
C ALA A 42 6.41 -4.24 5.85
N SER A 43 7.54 -4.00 6.50
CA SER A 43 8.81 -4.66 6.14
C SER A 43 8.85 -6.13 6.57
N ARG A 44 8.13 -6.49 7.63
CA ARG A 44 8.02 -7.88 8.12
C ARG A 44 6.98 -8.69 7.35
N GLU A 45 5.82 -8.09 7.12
CA GLU A 45 4.67 -8.76 6.52
C GLU A 45 4.56 -8.54 5.01
N GLY A 46 5.14 -7.43 4.51
CA GLY A 46 5.09 -7.06 3.10
C GLY A 46 6.15 -7.73 2.24
N ASP A 47 6.89 -8.70 2.78
CA ASP A 47 7.60 -9.66 1.94
C ASP A 47 6.57 -10.57 1.25
N LEU A 48 6.11 -10.13 0.08
CA LEU A 48 5.18 -10.85 -0.77
C LEU A 48 5.91 -11.81 -1.72
N SER A 49 7.19 -12.11 -1.48
CA SER A 49 7.97 -13.05 -2.31
C SER A 49 7.36 -14.46 -2.35
N TRP A 50 6.58 -14.83 -1.33
CA TRP A 50 5.86 -16.09 -1.29
C TRP A 50 4.62 -16.11 -2.20
N ASP A 51 4.06 -14.96 -2.57
CA ASP A 51 2.84 -14.87 -3.36
C ASP A 51 3.19 -14.92 -4.87
N PRO A 52 2.75 -15.97 -5.60
CA PRO A 52 3.01 -16.10 -7.04
C PRO A 52 2.47 -14.93 -7.89
N LEU A 53 1.47 -14.18 -7.39
CA LEU A 53 0.96 -12.97 -8.06
C LEU A 53 2.02 -11.87 -8.15
N PHE A 54 2.94 -11.84 -7.18
CA PHE A 54 4.03 -10.87 -7.09
C PHE A 54 5.38 -11.44 -7.60
N ASP A 55 5.43 -12.71 -8.03
CA ASP A 55 6.57 -13.30 -8.74
C ASP A 55 6.63 -12.84 -10.20
N LEU A 56 7.09 -11.59 -10.40
CA LEU A 56 7.19 -10.95 -11.71
C LEU A 56 8.19 -11.62 -12.65
N SER A 57 9.06 -12.51 -12.14
CA SER A 57 10.02 -13.27 -12.94
C SER A 57 9.33 -14.26 -13.90
N LYS A 58 8.13 -14.72 -13.53
CA LYS A 58 7.31 -15.63 -14.35
C LYS A 58 6.20 -14.92 -15.11
N THR A 59 5.74 -13.75 -14.65
CA THR A 59 4.57 -13.07 -15.22
C THR A 59 4.89 -12.25 -16.46
N PHE A 60 6.11 -11.71 -16.57
CA PHE A 60 6.51 -10.90 -17.72
C PHE A 60 7.56 -11.65 -18.54
N SER A 61 7.13 -12.31 -19.62
CA SER A 61 8.08 -12.63 -20.69
C SER A 61 8.54 -11.29 -21.28
N THR A 62 9.78 -10.89 -20.99
CA THR A 62 10.47 -9.77 -21.63
C THR A 62 10.26 -9.87 -23.15
N GLY A 63 9.38 -9.05 -23.74
CA GLY A 63 9.26 -9.02 -25.20
C GLY A 63 7.95 -8.56 -25.84
N LYS A 64 6.78 -8.65 -25.20
CA LYS A 64 5.55 -8.10 -25.80
C LYS A 64 5.23 -6.74 -25.19
N ARG A 65 5.68 -5.68 -25.89
CA ARG A 65 5.10 -4.34 -25.77
C ARG A 65 3.63 -4.43 -26.14
N THR A 66 2.80 -4.74 -25.16
CA THR A 66 1.35 -4.73 -25.32
C THR A 66 0.95 -3.26 -25.42
N ASP A 67 0.41 -2.85 -26.57
CA ASP A 67 -0.03 -1.49 -26.81
C ASP A 67 -1.21 -1.18 -25.89
N ALA A 68 -0.92 -0.54 -24.75
CA ALA A 68 -1.91 -0.20 -23.72
C ALA A 68 -3.02 0.70 -24.26
N SER A 69 -2.80 1.39 -25.39
CA SER A 69 -3.75 2.28 -26.05
C SER A 69 -5.01 1.55 -26.53
N LYS A 70 -4.97 0.22 -26.70
CA LYS A 70 -6.12 -0.60 -27.15
C LYS A 70 -6.86 -1.30 -26.02
N VAL A 71 -6.42 -1.15 -24.77
CA VAL A 71 -7.02 -1.82 -23.61
C VAL A 71 -8.44 -1.32 -23.37
N ASP A 72 -8.65 -0.01 -23.45
CA ASP A 72 -9.97 0.59 -23.29
C ASP A 72 -10.96 0.16 -24.40
N GLU A 73 -10.49 0.01 -25.63
CA GLU A 73 -11.32 -0.48 -26.75
C GLU A 73 -11.82 -1.91 -26.51
N VAL A 74 -11.02 -2.76 -25.89
CA VAL A 74 -11.39 -4.15 -25.55
C VAL A 74 -12.32 -4.20 -24.34
N LEU A 75 -12.02 -3.43 -23.29
CA LEU A 75 -12.80 -3.44 -22.04
C LEU A 75 -14.16 -2.75 -22.20
N TYR A 76 -14.24 -1.68 -22.99
CA TYR A 76 -15.44 -0.86 -23.13
C TYR A 76 -16.19 -1.06 -24.45
N ARG A 77 -15.82 -2.08 -25.26
CA ARG A 77 -16.47 -2.37 -26.56
C ARG A 77 -17.98 -2.64 -26.48
N ARG A 78 -18.54 -2.79 -25.28
CA ARG A 78 -19.94 -3.14 -25.04
C ARG A 78 -20.71 -2.07 -24.28
N ARG A 79 -20.62 -0.81 -24.72
CA ARG A 79 -21.71 0.16 -24.49
C ARG A 79 -21.92 1.03 -25.72
N LYS A 80 -22.42 0.40 -26.79
CA LYS A 80 -23.18 1.13 -27.82
C LYS A 80 -24.51 1.56 -27.19
N ARG A 81 -24.68 2.87 -27.01
CA ARG A 81 -26.00 3.50 -27.05
C ARG A 81 -26.30 3.85 -28.50
#